data_AF-A0A535K281-F1
#
_entry.id   AF-A0A535K281-F1
#
_cell.length_a   1.000
_cell.length_b   1.000
_cell.length_c   1.000
_cell.angle_alpha   90.00
_cell.angle_beta   90.00
_cell.angle_gamma   90.00
#
_symmetry.space_group_name_H-M   'P 1'
#
loop_
_entity.id
_entity.type
_entity.pdbx_description
1 polymer ?
#
loop_
_entity_poly.entity_id
_entity_poly.type
_entity_poly.pdbx_seq_one_letter_code
_entity_poly.pdbx_strand_id
1 'polypeptide(L)'
;MQLLKTITRSLGILAVLSAAVAILDNSVPVGSGDYSGVYYKTSSLSGKLLGDVTQLSFNYTGVPTNGSPRISLPIDVTGDGTTDFYAFISAFHCNDGAGLVDPIHDSTCTIFYTGGPDSGYPSWADFVAAHPTWHVGATPFVVADDAGLWTVSNVHLGEKASQQAAKDDCKKGGWKDLERADGTSFKNQGDCIQYVNTGK
;
A
#
# COMPACT_ATOMS: atom_id res chain seq x y z
N MET A 1 15.98 -5.62 -3.68
CA MET A 1 15.61 -5.14 -2.34
C MET A 1 14.88 -3.81 -2.52
N GLN A 2 13.55 -3.82 -2.59
CA GLN A 2 12.76 -2.62 -2.89
C GLN A 2 12.77 -1.68 -1.68
N LEU A 3 13.19 -0.44 -1.90
CA LEU A 3 13.36 0.55 -0.83
C LEU A 3 11.97 1.02 -0.38
N LEU A 4 11.58 0.66 0.84
CA LEU A 4 10.48 1.32 1.55
C LEU A 4 10.92 2.77 1.74
N LYS A 5 10.29 3.70 1.01
CA LYS A 5 10.65 5.12 1.13
C LYS A 5 9.80 5.73 2.22
N THR A 6 10.47 6.25 3.25
CA THR A 6 9.83 7.08 4.26
C THR A 6 9.48 8.43 3.63
N ILE A 7 8.24 8.85 3.75
CA ILE A 7 7.86 10.25 3.49
C ILE A 7 8.10 10.99 4.79
N THR A 8 9.18 11.78 4.84
CA THR A 8 9.48 12.68 5.96
C THR A 8 9.71 14.06 5.37
N ARG A 9 9.03 15.07 5.90
CA ARG A 9 9.25 16.47 5.51
C ARG A 9 10.01 17.24 6.60
N SER A 10 11.03 16.63 7.21
CA SER A 10 12.13 17.33 7.90
C SER A 10 13.32 16.38 8.17
N LEU A 11 14.48 16.97 8.41
CA LEU A 11 15.85 16.45 8.37
C LEU A 11 16.09 15.06 9.02
N GLY A 12 16.54 14.12 8.18
CA GLY A 12 17.65 13.20 8.46
C GLY A 12 17.49 12.15 9.55
N ILE A 13 17.22 10.89 9.15
CA ILE A 13 17.86 9.69 9.69
C ILE A 13 17.79 8.60 8.59
N LEU A 14 18.97 8.05 8.25
CA LEU A 14 19.17 6.96 7.31
C LEU A 14 18.97 5.63 8.05
N ALA A 15 17.93 4.85 7.73
CA ALA A 15 17.68 3.54 8.34
C ALA A 15 18.33 2.39 7.53
N VAL A 16 19.09 1.53 8.20
CA VAL A 16 19.72 0.31 7.64
C VAL A 16 18.99 -0.94 8.15
N LEU A 17 18.36 -1.65 7.20
CA LEU A 17 18.04 -3.08 7.05
C LEU A 17 17.89 -4.02 8.27
N SER A 18 16.65 -4.39 8.56
CA SER A 18 16.18 -5.76 8.88
C SER A 18 14.64 -5.76 8.86
N ALA A 19 14.01 -6.53 7.97
CA ALA A 19 12.54 -6.62 7.77
C ALA A 19 11.81 -5.26 7.87
N ALA A 20 11.87 -4.43 6.81
CA ALA A 20 11.50 -3.01 6.76
C ALA A 20 10.42 -2.55 7.78
N VAL A 21 10.85 -2.25 9.01
CA VAL A 21 10.07 -1.54 10.02
C VAL A 21 10.29 -0.05 9.78
N ALA A 22 9.21 0.72 9.77
CA ALA A 22 9.26 2.17 9.72
C ALA A 22 8.62 2.76 10.97
N ILE A 23 9.24 3.83 11.47
CA ILE A 23 8.67 4.64 12.54
C ILE A 23 7.90 5.77 11.88
N LEU A 24 6.61 5.84 12.19
CA LEU A 24 5.71 6.93 11.82
C LEU A 24 5.61 7.85 13.04
N ASP A 25 6.53 8.81 13.13
CA ASP A 25 6.51 9.83 14.18
C ASP A 25 5.81 11.07 13.66
N ASN A 26 4.65 11.34 14.23
CA ASN A 26 3.91 12.58 14.03
C ASN A 26 3.60 13.23 15.38
N SER A 27 4.55 13.16 16.34
CA SER A 27 4.43 13.72 17.69
C SER A 27 4.60 15.25 17.70
N VAL A 28 3.96 15.93 16.76
CA VAL A 28 3.97 17.37 16.55
C VAL A 28 2.66 18.01 17.05
N PRO A 29 2.62 19.33 17.26
CA PRO A 29 1.38 20.01 17.64
C PRO A 29 0.25 19.79 16.62
N VAL A 30 -0.96 19.54 17.12
CA VAL A 30 -2.18 19.41 16.30
C VAL A 30 -2.32 20.64 15.40
N GLY A 31 -2.48 20.40 14.09
CA GLY A 31 -2.66 21.47 13.08
C GLY A 31 -1.38 21.92 12.38
N SER A 32 -0.22 21.30 12.63
CA SER A 32 1.01 21.60 11.88
C SER A 32 0.98 21.14 10.42
N GLY A 33 0.11 20.17 10.09
CA GLY A 33 0.04 19.56 8.77
C GLY A 33 1.18 18.60 8.47
N ASP A 34 1.97 18.21 9.48
CA ASP A 34 2.99 17.18 9.31
C ASP A 34 2.36 15.80 9.20
N TYR A 35 3.08 14.92 8.50
CA TYR A 35 2.71 13.55 8.30
C TYR A 35 3.97 12.70 8.15
N SER A 36 3.85 11.43 8.51
CA SER A 36 4.87 10.42 8.26
C SER A 36 4.23 9.22 7.58
N GLY A 37 4.96 8.57 6.69
CA GLY A 37 4.38 7.45 5.95
C GLY A 37 5.39 6.61 5.19
N VAL A 38 4.91 5.51 4.65
CA VAL A 38 5.70 4.58 3.84
C VAL A 38 4.94 4.13 2.60
N TYR A 39 5.69 3.93 1.54
CA TYR A 39 5.16 3.44 0.27
C TYR A 39 6.23 2.66 -0.48
N TYR A 40 5.78 1.86 -1.44
CA TYR A 40 6.66 1.25 -2.44
C TYR A 40 6.84 2.19 -3.61
N LYS A 41 8.09 2.50 -3.99
CA LYS A 41 8.39 3.32 -5.17
C LYS A 41 7.68 2.80 -6.43
N THR A 42 7.56 1.49 -6.53
CA THR A 42 6.85 0.79 -7.60
C THR A 42 5.87 -0.20 -6.99
N SER A 43 4.58 0.02 -7.26
CA SER A 43 3.48 -0.84 -6.87
C SER A 43 2.86 -1.45 -8.12
N SER A 44 2.44 -2.71 -8.04
CA SER A 44 1.64 -3.37 -9.07
C SER A 44 0.16 -2.96 -9.04
N LEU A 45 -0.30 -2.25 -8.01
CA LEU A 45 -1.73 -1.98 -7.82
C LEU A 45 -2.25 -0.88 -8.75
N SER A 46 -1.45 0.13 -9.10
CA SER A 46 -1.90 1.22 -9.97
C SER A 46 -2.51 0.70 -11.27
N GLY A 47 -3.73 1.13 -11.56
CA GLY A 47 -4.53 0.72 -12.72
C GLY A 47 -5.24 -0.64 -12.57
N LYS A 48 -5.11 -1.36 -11.46
CA LYS A 48 -5.91 -2.57 -11.20
C LYS A 48 -7.32 -2.17 -10.78
N LEU A 49 -8.31 -2.97 -11.20
CA LEU A 49 -9.65 -2.92 -10.61
C LEU A 49 -9.56 -3.20 -9.12
N LEU A 50 -10.46 -2.60 -8.32
CA LEU A 50 -10.49 -2.88 -6.88
C LEU A 50 -10.68 -4.38 -6.59
N GLY A 51 -11.50 -5.07 -7.40
CA GLY A 51 -11.68 -6.53 -7.27
C GLY A 51 -10.45 -7.39 -7.57
N ASP A 52 -9.43 -6.83 -8.23
CA ASP A 52 -8.18 -7.53 -8.57
C ASP A 52 -7.04 -7.24 -7.56
N VAL A 53 -7.31 -6.43 -6.54
CA VAL A 53 -6.35 -6.11 -5.50
C VAL A 53 -6.24 -7.27 -4.51
N THR A 54 -5.03 -7.80 -4.35
CA THR A 54 -4.73 -8.97 -3.51
C THR A 54 -3.77 -8.66 -2.36
N GLN A 55 -3.28 -7.42 -2.27
CA GLN A 55 -2.31 -6.98 -1.27
C GLN A 55 -2.64 -5.57 -0.78
N LEU A 56 -3.18 -5.47 0.42
CA LEU A 56 -3.39 -4.21 1.15
C LEU A 56 -3.27 -4.53 2.63
N SER A 57 -2.06 -4.55 3.18
CA SER A 57 -1.91 -4.82 4.60
C SER A 57 -0.68 -4.17 5.21
N PHE A 58 -0.70 -4.02 6.53
CA PHE A 58 0.48 -3.69 7.32
C PHE A 58 0.27 -4.11 8.79
N ASN A 59 1.35 -4.54 9.43
CA ASN A 59 1.40 -4.70 10.88
C ASN A 59 1.69 -3.35 11.53
N TYR A 60 1.15 -3.11 12.72
CA TYR A 60 1.45 -1.89 13.47
C TYR A 60 1.57 -2.11 14.98
N THR A 61 2.25 -1.16 15.63
CA THR A 61 2.21 -0.97 17.09
C THR A 61 1.95 0.51 17.41
N GLY A 62 1.52 0.79 18.64
CA GLY A 62 1.04 2.10 19.06
C GLY A 62 -0.48 2.12 19.23
N VAL A 63 -1.01 3.23 19.74
CA VAL A 63 -2.46 3.40 19.97
C VAL A 63 -3.08 3.96 18.70
N PRO A 64 -3.92 3.22 17.96
CA PRO A 64 -4.51 3.72 16.73
C PRO A 64 -5.54 4.82 17.05
N THR A 65 -5.55 5.84 16.21
CA THR A 65 -6.58 6.88 16.16
C THR A 65 -7.47 6.66 14.94
N ASN A 66 -8.59 7.37 14.90
CA ASN A 66 -9.54 7.28 13.78
C ASN A 66 -8.84 7.43 12.41
N GLY A 67 -7.89 8.36 12.30
CA GLY A 67 -7.13 8.62 11.07
C GLY A 67 -5.81 7.87 10.94
N SER A 68 -5.18 7.39 12.02
CA SER A 68 -3.77 6.93 11.96
C SER A 68 -3.45 5.68 12.81
N PRO A 69 -2.53 4.82 12.36
CA PRO A 69 -2.01 4.74 10.99
C PRO A 69 -3.10 4.21 10.04
N ARG A 70 -3.04 4.57 8.76
CA ARG A 70 -3.98 4.08 7.74
C ARG A 70 -3.33 3.82 6.40
N ILE A 71 -3.92 2.91 5.64
CA ILE A 71 -3.72 2.86 4.19
C ILE A 71 -4.54 4.00 3.57
N SER A 72 -3.91 4.82 2.75
CA SER A 72 -4.59 5.71 1.80
C SER A 72 -4.46 5.11 0.40
N LEU A 73 -5.58 4.68 -0.15
CA LEU A 73 -5.69 4.05 -1.47
C LEU A 73 -6.21 5.09 -2.46
N PRO A 74 -5.39 5.55 -3.43
CA PRO A 74 -5.87 6.44 -4.48
C PRO A 74 -6.89 5.71 -5.36
N ILE A 75 -8.02 6.34 -5.64
CA ILE A 75 -9.12 5.79 -6.43
C ILE A 75 -9.25 6.55 -7.74
N ASP A 76 -9.37 5.80 -8.83
CA ASP A 76 -9.70 6.28 -10.17
C ASP A 76 -11.07 5.70 -10.55
N VAL A 77 -12.08 6.56 -10.52
CA VAL A 77 -13.46 6.22 -10.87
C VAL A 77 -13.67 6.24 -12.38
N THR A 78 -12.93 7.09 -13.09
CA THR A 78 -13.12 7.31 -14.53
C THR A 78 -12.32 6.35 -15.41
N GLY A 79 -11.30 5.70 -14.84
CA GLY A 79 -10.37 4.83 -15.55
C GLY A 79 -9.35 5.59 -16.41
N ASP A 80 -9.13 6.87 -16.15
CA ASP A 80 -8.23 7.73 -16.94
C ASP A 80 -6.77 7.70 -16.47
N GLY A 81 -6.48 6.96 -15.39
CA GLY A 81 -5.15 6.86 -14.77
C GLY A 81 -4.84 7.98 -13.79
N THR A 82 -5.84 8.79 -13.41
CA THR A 82 -5.71 9.88 -12.43
C THR A 82 -6.45 9.52 -11.15
N THR A 83 -5.92 9.96 -10.01
CA THR A 83 -6.61 9.84 -8.73
C THR A 83 -7.71 10.90 -8.63
N ASP A 84 -8.96 10.45 -8.49
CA ASP A 84 -10.12 11.30 -8.22
C ASP A 84 -10.24 11.62 -6.72
N PHE A 85 -10.04 10.61 -5.87
CA PHE A 85 -10.07 10.74 -4.41
C PHE A 85 -9.31 9.59 -3.73
N TYR A 86 -9.36 9.55 -2.40
CA TYR A 86 -8.73 8.49 -1.60
C TYR A 86 -9.79 7.71 -0.82
N ALA A 87 -9.62 6.39 -0.81
CA ALA A 87 -10.21 5.51 0.19
C ALA A 87 -9.22 5.35 1.36
N PHE A 88 -9.76 5.15 2.56
CA PHE A 88 -9.06 5.13 3.83
C PHE A 88 -9.39 3.84 4.56
N ILE A 89 -8.36 3.09 4.91
CA ILE A 89 -8.46 1.89 5.76
C ILE A 89 -7.55 2.12 6.97
N SER A 90 -8.14 2.58 8.08
CA SER A 90 -7.38 2.90 9.29
C SER A 90 -7.29 1.73 10.24
N ALA A 91 -6.18 1.68 10.97
CA ALA A 91 -5.98 0.72 12.04
C ALA A 91 -7.14 0.74 13.04
N PHE A 92 -7.63 1.93 13.43
CA PHE A 92 -8.74 2.04 14.38
C PHE A 92 -10.02 1.30 13.95
N HIS A 93 -10.33 1.32 12.65
CA HIS A 93 -11.53 0.66 12.11
C HIS A 93 -11.31 -0.78 11.64
N CYS A 94 -10.08 -1.27 11.76
CA CYS A 94 -9.72 -2.68 11.59
C CYS A 94 -9.35 -3.34 12.92
N ASN A 95 -9.11 -2.57 13.98
CA ASN A 95 -8.48 -3.09 15.19
C ASN A 95 -9.48 -3.79 16.10
N ASP A 96 -9.59 -5.09 15.90
CA ASP A 96 -10.15 -6.06 16.85
C ASP A 96 -9.16 -6.49 17.96
N GLY A 97 -7.97 -5.87 17.99
CA GLY A 97 -6.86 -6.21 18.88
C GLY A 97 -5.69 -6.94 18.19
N ALA A 98 -5.78 -7.23 16.89
CA ALA A 98 -4.77 -8.02 16.16
C ALA A 98 -3.46 -7.28 15.83
N GLY A 99 -3.41 -5.95 15.89
CA GLY A 99 -2.21 -5.18 15.49
C GLY A 99 -1.89 -5.29 13.98
N LEU A 100 -2.89 -5.61 13.17
CA LEU A 100 -2.83 -5.83 11.74
C LEU A 100 -3.95 -5.04 11.07
N VAL A 101 -3.65 -4.42 9.94
CA VAL A 101 -4.64 -3.94 8.99
C VAL A 101 -4.57 -4.85 7.78
N ASP A 102 -5.65 -5.56 7.47
CA ASP A 102 -5.74 -6.43 6.28
C ASP A 102 -7.19 -6.51 5.77
N PRO A 103 -7.72 -5.43 5.17
CA PRO A 103 -9.11 -5.39 4.69
C PRO A 103 -9.50 -6.51 3.71
N ILE A 104 -8.52 -7.15 3.07
CA ILE A 104 -8.78 -8.22 2.09
C ILE A 104 -9.19 -9.51 2.80
N HIS A 105 -8.61 -9.80 3.96
CA HIS A 105 -8.85 -11.04 4.71
C HIS A 105 -9.60 -10.82 6.03
N ASP A 106 -9.64 -9.57 6.51
CA ASP A 106 -10.37 -9.15 7.70
C ASP A 106 -11.65 -8.40 7.30
N SER A 107 -12.79 -9.10 7.44
CA SER A 107 -14.11 -8.54 7.15
C SER A 107 -14.59 -7.50 8.16
N THR A 108 -13.83 -7.21 9.22
CA THR A 108 -14.18 -6.19 10.23
C THR A 108 -13.62 -4.82 9.88
N CYS A 109 -12.67 -4.75 8.95
CA CYS A 109 -12.12 -3.51 8.44
C CYS A 109 -13.17 -2.68 7.70
N THR A 110 -13.58 -1.56 8.29
CA THR A 110 -14.45 -0.58 7.62
C THR A 110 -13.66 0.30 6.66
N ILE A 111 -14.17 0.50 5.45
CA ILE A 111 -13.57 1.35 4.41
C ILE A 111 -14.33 2.65 4.29
N PHE A 112 -13.61 3.76 4.42
CA PHE A 112 -14.13 5.11 4.20
C PHE A 112 -13.53 5.68 2.91
N TYR A 113 -14.16 6.69 2.32
CA TYR A 113 -13.57 7.46 1.23
C TYR A 113 -14.13 8.87 1.20
N THR A 114 -13.43 9.79 0.53
CA THR A 114 -13.88 11.18 0.40
C THR A 114 -15.21 11.26 -0.35
N GLY A 115 -16.24 11.82 0.30
CA GLY A 115 -17.58 11.93 -0.28
C GLY A 115 -18.42 10.65 -0.19
N GLY A 116 -17.94 9.65 0.56
CA GLY A 116 -18.69 8.43 0.88
C GLY A 116 -19.69 8.56 2.02
N PRO A 117 -20.42 7.47 2.35
CA PRO A 117 -21.32 7.45 3.49
C PRO A 117 -20.55 7.58 4.81
N ASP A 118 -21.12 8.31 5.78
CA ASP A 118 -20.50 8.50 7.10
C ASP A 118 -20.27 7.18 7.87
N SER A 119 -21.06 6.14 7.55
CA SER A 119 -20.91 4.80 8.14
C SER A 119 -19.74 4.00 7.56
N GLY A 120 -19.18 4.42 6.42
CA GLY A 120 -18.27 3.62 5.61
C GLY A 120 -18.92 2.36 5.04
N TYR A 121 -18.10 1.55 4.36
CA TYR A 121 -18.45 0.19 3.93
C TYR A 121 -17.93 -0.82 4.94
N PRO A 122 -18.74 -1.78 5.38
CA PRO A 122 -18.37 -2.65 6.49
C PRO A 122 -17.26 -3.64 6.19
N SER A 123 -16.95 -3.89 4.91
CA SER A 123 -15.83 -4.75 4.50
C SER A 123 -15.31 -4.39 3.11
N TRP A 124 -14.12 -4.90 2.75
CA TRP A 124 -13.55 -4.74 1.40
C TRP A 124 -14.45 -5.34 0.34
N ALA A 125 -15.06 -6.49 0.63
CA ALA A 125 -15.97 -7.15 -0.30
C ALA A 125 -17.20 -6.27 -0.61
N ASP A 126 -17.77 -5.61 0.41
CA ASP A 126 -18.90 -4.69 0.21
C ASP A 126 -18.50 -3.45 -0.57
N PHE A 127 -17.31 -2.90 -0.30
CA PHE A 127 -16.76 -1.76 -1.03
C PHE A 127 -16.54 -2.09 -2.51
N VAL A 128 -15.91 -3.24 -2.80
CA VAL A 128 -15.68 -3.71 -4.18
C VAL A 128 -16.99 -4.01 -4.89
N ALA A 129 -17.96 -4.64 -4.21
CA ALA A 129 -19.25 -4.99 -4.80
C ALA A 129 -20.06 -3.72 -5.17
N ALA A 130 -19.98 -2.67 -4.37
CA ALA A 130 -20.61 -1.38 -4.67
C ALA A 130 -19.91 -0.63 -5.83
N HIS A 131 -18.64 -0.92 -6.09
CA HIS A 131 -17.79 -0.18 -7.02
C HIS A 131 -16.99 -1.08 -7.98
N PRO A 132 -17.67 -1.91 -8.79
CA PRO A 132 -17.01 -2.96 -9.57
C PRO A 132 -16.12 -2.44 -10.72
N THR A 133 -16.22 -1.16 -11.08
CA THR A 133 -15.49 -0.55 -12.19
C THR A 133 -14.38 0.41 -11.75
N TRP A 134 -14.24 0.66 -10.45
CA TRP A 134 -13.21 1.57 -9.95
C TRP A 134 -11.84 0.92 -9.98
N HIS A 135 -10.82 1.73 -10.19
CA HIS A 135 -9.43 1.32 -10.24
C HIS A 135 -8.63 1.97 -9.11
N VAL A 136 -7.47 1.40 -8.82
CA VAL A 136 -6.44 2.06 -8.01
C VAL A 136 -5.77 3.13 -8.88
N GLY A 137 -5.92 4.41 -8.54
CA GLY A 137 -5.48 5.52 -9.40
C GLY A 137 -3.98 5.79 -9.39
N ALA A 138 -3.28 5.47 -8.29
CA ALA A 138 -1.86 5.70 -8.13
C ALA A 138 -1.26 4.79 -7.05
N THR A 139 0.02 4.97 -6.74
CA THR A 139 0.72 4.21 -5.71
C THR A 139 0.08 4.40 -4.33
N PRO A 140 -0.40 3.34 -3.67
CA PRO A 140 -0.93 3.43 -2.32
C PRO A 140 0.18 3.63 -1.29
N PHE A 141 -0.20 4.11 -0.11
CA PHE A 141 0.76 4.35 0.98
C PHE A 141 0.11 4.18 2.36
N VAL A 142 0.94 3.84 3.35
CA VAL A 142 0.56 3.93 4.77
C VAL A 142 0.97 5.31 5.27
N VAL A 143 0.09 5.97 6.00
CA VAL A 143 0.32 7.31 6.56
C VAL A 143 -0.17 7.42 7.99
N ALA A 144 0.51 8.27 8.75
CA ALA A 144 0.04 8.85 9.99
C ALA A 144 0.08 10.37 9.88
N ASP A 145 -1.06 11.00 10.08
CA ASP A 145 -1.28 12.46 10.07
C ASP A 145 -2.05 12.96 11.31
N ASP A 146 -2.45 12.06 12.20
CA ASP A 146 -2.85 12.40 13.57
C ASP A 146 -1.62 12.48 14.49
N ALA A 147 -1.74 13.18 15.61
CA ALA A 147 -0.66 13.27 16.59
C ALA A 147 -0.41 11.91 17.25
N GLY A 148 0.82 11.41 17.16
CA GLY A 148 1.21 10.14 17.80
C GLY A 148 2.47 9.52 17.23
N LEU A 149 2.75 8.32 17.72
CA LEU A 149 3.93 7.53 17.35
C LEU A 149 3.51 6.08 17.10
N TRP A 150 3.82 5.59 15.90
CA TRP A 150 3.55 4.21 15.50
C TRP A 150 4.76 3.58 14.87
N THR A 151 4.84 2.26 14.94
CA THR A 151 5.73 1.49 14.08
C THR A 151 4.88 0.73 13.08
N VAL A 152 5.26 0.73 11.80
CA VAL A 152 4.63 -0.11 10.78
C VAL A 152 5.65 -1.09 10.21
N SER A 153 5.22 -2.30 9.91
CA SER A 153 6.08 -3.36 9.37
C SER A 153 5.27 -4.31 8.51
N ASN A 154 5.94 -5.19 7.75
CA ASN A 154 5.28 -6.14 6.84
C ASN A 154 4.20 -5.46 5.98
N VAL A 155 4.58 -4.32 5.40
CA VAL A 155 3.67 -3.53 4.57
C VAL A 155 3.53 -4.25 3.23
N HIS A 156 2.28 -4.50 2.81
CA HIS A 156 1.96 -5.08 1.52
C HIS A 156 1.03 -4.14 0.76
N LEU A 157 1.52 -3.56 -0.33
CA LEU A 157 0.78 -2.57 -1.15
C LEU A 157 1.04 -2.83 -2.64
N GLY A 158 1.05 -4.09 -3.05
CA GLY A 158 1.43 -4.52 -4.39
C GLY A 158 2.91 -4.38 -4.65
N GLU A 159 3.75 -4.57 -3.63
CA GLU A 159 5.19 -4.63 -3.82
C GLU A 159 5.53 -5.65 -4.90
N LYS A 160 6.25 -5.19 -5.91
CA LYS A 160 6.73 -6.10 -6.95
C LYS A 160 7.96 -6.80 -6.40
N ALA A 161 7.92 -8.13 -6.40
CA ALA A 161 9.04 -8.90 -5.88
C ALA A 161 10.32 -8.53 -6.66
N SER A 162 11.24 -7.83 -5.98
CA SER A 162 12.57 -7.53 -6.52
C SER A 162 13.42 -8.82 -6.43
N GLN A 163 13.15 -9.74 -7.35
CA GLN A 163 13.88 -10.93 -7.76
C GLN A 163 14.62 -11.76 -6.70
N GLN A 164 13.96 -12.84 -6.30
CA GLN A 164 14.43 -14.24 -6.49
C GLN A 164 13.35 -15.01 -7.28
N ALA A 165 12.94 -14.50 -8.45
CA ALA A 165 11.87 -15.14 -9.22
C ALA A 165 12.46 -16.28 -10.06
N ALA A 166 11.88 -17.48 -9.98
CA ALA A 166 12.22 -18.57 -10.88
C ALA A 166 11.71 -18.26 -12.30
N LYS A 167 12.28 -18.92 -13.32
CA LYS A 167 11.87 -18.74 -14.72
C LYS A 167 10.37 -18.93 -14.92
N ASP A 168 9.75 -19.78 -14.10
CA ASP A 168 8.32 -20.07 -14.16
C ASP A 168 7.45 -18.93 -13.63
N ASP A 169 7.95 -18.09 -12.73
CA ASP A 169 7.24 -16.92 -12.21
C ASP A 169 7.05 -15.84 -13.28
N CYS A 170 7.91 -15.83 -14.31
CA CYS A 170 7.73 -14.95 -15.46
C CYS A 170 6.58 -15.39 -16.38
N LYS A 171 6.15 -16.66 -16.33
CA LYS A 171 5.18 -17.23 -17.28
C LYS A 171 3.76 -16.78 -16.97
N LYS A 172 2.86 -16.96 -17.96
CA LYS A 172 1.41 -16.68 -17.84
C LYS A 172 1.04 -15.27 -17.33
N GLY A 173 1.94 -14.30 -17.53
CA GLY A 173 1.71 -12.90 -17.13
C GLY A 173 2.37 -12.48 -15.82
N GLY A 174 2.98 -13.40 -15.07
CA GLY A 174 3.63 -13.08 -13.79
C GLY A 174 4.80 -12.08 -13.93
N TRP A 175 5.41 -11.97 -15.11
CA TRP A 175 6.40 -10.93 -15.42
C TRP A 175 5.91 -9.49 -15.20
N LYS A 176 4.60 -9.24 -15.20
CA LYS A 176 4.04 -7.89 -14.98
C LYS A 176 4.17 -7.42 -13.53
N ASP A 177 4.16 -8.37 -12.60
CA ASP A 177 4.25 -8.15 -11.16
C ASP A 177 5.69 -8.31 -10.63
N LEU A 178 6.66 -8.52 -11.53
CA LEU A 178 8.08 -8.62 -11.23
C LEU A 178 8.84 -7.40 -11.75
N GLU A 179 9.95 -7.07 -11.10
CA GLU A 179 10.87 -6.02 -11.53
C GLU A 179 12.32 -6.47 -11.48
N ARG A 180 13.16 -5.79 -12.26
CA ARG A 180 14.62 -5.92 -12.18
C ARG A 180 15.12 -5.37 -10.84
N ALA A 181 16.36 -5.70 -10.49
CA ALA A 181 17.00 -5.21 -9.27
C ALA A 181 17.08 -3.68 -9.19
N ASP A 182 17.04 -2.98 -10.32
CA ASP A 182 17.03 -1.51 -10.42
C ASP A 182 15.61 -0.89 -10.30
N GLY A 183 14.58 -1.72 -10.16
CA GLY A 183 13.18 -1.30 -10.07
C GLY A 183 12.51 -1.04 -11.44
N THR A 184 13.14 -1.40 -12.54
CA THR A 184 12.50 -1.30 -13.87
C THR A 184 11.61 -2.52 -14.15
N SER A 185 10.44 -2.27 -14.75
CA SER A 185 9.51 -3.32 -15.17
C SER A 185 10.01 -4.09 -16.41
N PHE A 186 9.63 -5.36 -16.53
CA PHE A 186 9.87 -6.15 -17.74
C PHE A 186 8.94 -5.73 -18.87
N LYS A 187 9.42 -5.82 -20.12
CA LYS A 187 8.65 -5.45 -21.31
C LYS A 187 7.69 -6.55 -21.74
N ASN A 188 8.08 -7.81 -21.53
CA ASN A 188 7.30 -8.99 -21.85
C ASN A 188 7.85 -10.22 -21.09
N GLN A 189 7.18 -11.36 -21.26
CA GLN A 189 7.60 -12.62 -20.65
C GLN A 189 9.03 -13.03 -21.04
N GLY A 190 9.41 -12.84 -22.31
CA GLY A 190 10.74 -13.20 -22.80
C GLY A 190 11.85 -12.40 -22.13
N ASP A 191 11.62 -11.10 -21.93
CA ASP A 191 12.52 -10.18 -21.23
C ASP A 191 12.71 -10.59 -19.75
N CYS A 192 11.63 -10.92 -19.04
CA CYS A 192 11.71 -11.45 -17.67
C CYS A 192 12.48 -12.78 -17.61
N ILE A 193 12.16 -13.72 -18.51
CA ILE A 193 12.83 -15.03 -18.57
C ILE A 193 14.32 -14.85 -18.87
N GLN A 194 14.68 -13.95 -19.78
CA GLN A 194 16.07 -13.66 -20.11
C GLN A 194 16.80 -13.10 -18.90
N TYR A 195 16.20 -12.13 -18.21
CA TYR A 195 16.76 -11.53 -17.01
C TYR A 195 16.97 -12.56 -15.89
N VAL A 196 15.99 -13.44 -15.63
CA VAL A 196 16.12 -14.52 -14.64
C VAL A 196 17.26 -15.48 -14.98
N ASN A 197 17.40 -15.87 -16.25
CA ASN A 197 18.42 -16.85 -16.65
C ASN A 197 19.83 -16.26 -16.71
N THR A 198 19.96 -14.95 -16.97
CA THR A 198 21.26 -14.34 -17.32
C THR A 198 21.70 -13.20 -16.41
N GLY A 199 20.80 -12.68 -15.57
CA GLY A 199 21.01 -11.49 -14.74
C GLY A 199 21.11 -10.19 -15.55
N LYS A 200 20.69 -10.18 -16.81
CA LYS A 200 20.81 -9.05 -17.76
C LYS A 200 19.48 -8.71 -18.41
#